data_AF-A0AAW9IB93-F1
#
_entry.id   AF-A0AAW9IB93-F1
#
_cell.length_a   1.000
_cell.length_b   1.000
_cell.length_c   1.000
_cell.angle_alpha   90.00
_cell.angle_beta   90.00
_cell.angle_gamma   90.00
#
_symmetry.space_group_name_H-M   'P 1'
#
loop_
_entity.id
_entity.type
_entity.pdbx_description
1 polymer ?
#
loop_
_entity_poly.entity_id
_entity_poly.type
_entity_poly.pdbx_seq_one_letter_code
_entity_poly.pdbx_strand_id
1 'polypeptide(L)'
;SKDEFLVDADNLLNFIKFRRTIRQFKDKEVEEEKISKIIEAGRYTQTGGNLQEVSYIVVREGIQELKALAIESSKKLGEDVLANLTPQTIKLKKYAEMWIKMYEEYNANPNKNDRMFFNAPVV
;
A
#
# COMPACT_ATOMS: atom_id res chain seq x y z
N SER A 1 -8.76 -1.64 -34.77
CA SER A 1 -8.57 -0.35 -35.49
C SER A 1 -8.13 0.74 -34.51
N LYS A 2 -7.91 2.01 -34.92
CA LYS A 2 -7.68 3.11 -33.95
C LYS A 2 -8.81 3.23 -32.92
N ASP A 3 -10.02 2.81 -33.30
CA ASP A 3 -11.21 2.85 -32.45
C ASP A 3 -11.12 1.88 -31.26
N GLU A 4 -10.33 0.80 -31.35
CA GLU A 4 -10.11 -0.14 -30.24
C GLU A 4 -9.29 0.46 -29.09
N PHE A 5 -8.56 1.55 -29.34
CA PHE A 5 -7.71 2.21 -28.34
C PHE A 5 -8.31 3.51 -27.81
N LEU A 6 -9.44 3.97 -28.38
CA LEU A 6 -10.10 5.19 -27.94
C LEU A 6 -10.96 4.91 -26.70
N VAL A 7 -10.59 5.54 -25.59
CA VAL A 7 -11.42 5.61 -24.39
C VAL A 7 -12.03 7.01 -24.33
N ASP A 8 -13.36 7.09 -24.26
CA ASP A 8 -14.06 8.35 -24.07
C ASP A 8 -13.57 9.08 -22.80
N ALA A 9 -13.38 10.40 -22.91
CA ALA A 9 -12.73 11.17 -21.86
C ALA A 9 -13.55 11.21 -20.56
N ASP A 10 -14.88 11.31 -20.66
CA ASP A 10 -15.75 11.33 -19.48
C ASP A 10 -15.82 9.94 -18.83
N ASN A 11 -15.81 8.88 -19.63
CA ASN A 11 -15.72 7.52 -19.12
C ASN A 11 -14.41 7.27 -18.36
N LEU A 12 -13.27 7.72 -18.91
CA LEU A 12 -11.98 7.61 -18.23
C LEU A 12 -11.97 8.38 -16.90
N LEU A 13 -12.48 9.62 -16.90
CA LEU A 13 -12.55 10.45 -15.70
C LEU A 13 -13.45 9.82 -14.63
N ASN A 14 -14.60 9.27 -15.04
CA ASN A 14 -15.52 8.60 -14.13
C ASN A 14 -14.92 7.32 -13.54
N PHE A 15 -14.19 6.53 -14.34
CA PHE A 15 -13.46 5.35 -13.88
C PHE A 15 -12.45 5.71 -12.78
N ILE A 16 -11.67 6.77 -12.97
CA ILE A 16 -10.68 7.25 -11.99
C ILE A 16 -11.37 7.74 -10.70
N LYS A 17 -12.45 8.53 -10.83
CA LYS A 17 -13.22 9.06 -9.69
C LYS A 17 -13.90 7.96 -8.88
N PHE A 18 -14.34 6.89 -9.55
CA PHE A 18 -15.05 5.78 -8.91
C PHE A 18 -14.14 4.97 -7.97
N ARG A 19 -12.84 4.90 -8.25
CA ARG A 19 -11.88 4.14 -7.44
C ARG A 19 -11.79 4.71 -6.02
N ARG A 20 -12.05 3.87 -5.02
CA ARG A 20 -11.87 4.17 -3.59
C ARG A 20 -10.84 3.26 -2.95
N THR A 21 -10.19 3.76 -1.90
CA THR A 21 -9.33 2.91 -1.06
C THR A 21 -10.21 1.95 -0.26
N ILE A 22 -9.94 0.65 -0.39
CA ILE A 22 -10.64 -0.42 0.30
C ILE A 22 -9.86 -0.82 1.56
N ARG A 23 -10.57 -1.07 2.66
CA ARG A 23 -10.02 -1.47 3.97
C ARG A 23 -10.75 -2.67 4.59
N GLN A 24 -11.60 -3.31 3.79
CA GLN A 24 -12.38 -4.49 4.15
C GLN A 24 -12.32 -5.42 2.94
N PHE A 25 -11.60 -6.52 3.08
CA PHE A 25 -11.33 -7.44 2.00
C PHE A 25 -12.10 -8.74 2.20
N LYS A 26 -12.49 -9.37 1.09
CA LYS A 26 -13.07 -10.71 1.11
C LYS A 26 -11.93 -11.71 1.17
N ASP A 27 -12.08 -12.74 1.99
CA ASP A 27 -11.19 -13.90 2.03
C ASP A 27 -11.32 -14.72 0.74
N LYS A 28 -10.66 -14.25 -0.33
CA LYS A 28 -10.73 -14.82 -1.66
C LYS A 28 -9.43 -14.55 -2.43
N GLU A 29 -8.84 -15.62 -2.93
CA GLU A 29 -7.71 -15.57 -3.86
C GLU A 29 -8.05 -14.81 -5.16
N VAL A 30 -7.06 -14.09 -5.69
CA VAL A 30 -7.09 -13.40 -6.98
C VAL A 30 -6.22 -14.17 -7.97
N GLU A 31 -6.77 -14.37 -9.16
CA GLU A 31 -6.16 -15.12 -10.24
C GLU A 31 -4.85 -14.46 -10.72
N GLU A 32 -3.81 -15.26 -10.95
CA GLU A 32 -2.47 -14.81 -11.37
C GLU A 32 -2.50 -13.89 -12.60
N GLU A 33 -3.36 -14.20 -13.57
CA GLU A 33 -3.50 -13.40 -14.79
C GLU A 33 -3.92 -11.95 -14.48
N LYS A 34 -4.75 -11.74 -13.46
CA LYS A 34 -5.19 -10.40 -13.06
C LYS A 34 -4.07 -9.64 -12.37
N ILE A 35 -3.28 -10.31 -11.53
CA ILE A 35 -2.10 -9.72 -10.89
C ILE A 35 -1.06 -9.33 -11.95
N SER A 36 -0.79 -10.22 -12.91
CA SER A 36 0.10 -9.95 -14.04
C SER A 36 -0.36 -8.74 -14.86
N LYS A 37 -1.66 -8.63 -15.19
CA LYS A 37 -2.22 -7.47 -15.89
C LYS A 37 -2.03 -6.15 -15.13
N ILE A 38 -2.13 -6.16 -13.80
CA ILE A 38 -1.89 -4.98 -12.97
C ILE A 38 -0.42 -4.57 -13.02
N ILE A 39 0.49 -5.54 -12.92
CA ILE A 39 1.94 -5.28 -13.01
C ILE A 39 2.29 -4.76 -14.40
N GLU A 40 1.70 -5.33 -15.47
CA GLU A 40 1.90 -4.89 -16.85
C GLU A 40 1.48 -3.42 -17.04
N ALA A 41 0.31 -3.04 -16.50
CA ALA A 41 -0.12 -1.64 -16.51
C ALA A 41 0.86 -0.73 -15.75
N GLY A 42 1.40 -1.20 -14.62
CA GLY A 42 2.37 -0.48 -13.80
C GLY A 42 3.71 -0.23 -14.51
N ARG A 43 4.31 -1.27 -15.11
CA ARG A 43 5.62 -1.14 -15.79
C ARG A 43 5.61 -0.26 -17.03
N TYR A 44 4.43 -0.07 -17.65
CA TYR A 44 4.25 0.85 -18.78
C TYR A 44 3.93 2.29 -18.36
N THR A 45 3.96 2.60 -17.06
CA THR A 45 3.89 4.00 -16.61
C THR A 45 5.16 4.76 -17.00
N GLN A 46 5.02 6.06 -17.22
CA GLN A 46 6.13 6.92 -17.65
C GLN A 46 7.17 7.02 -16.54
N THR A 47 8.45 6.83 -16.87
CA THR A 47 9.58 6.98 -15.95
C THR A 47 10.62 7.96 -16.51
N GLY A 48 11.39 8.61 -15.64
CA GLY A 48 12.46 9.52 -16.06
C GLY A 48 13.46 8.79 -16.95
N GLY A 49 13.74 9.34 -18.13
CA GLY A 49 14.64 8.71 -19.11
C GLY A 49 14.16 7.35 -19.65
N ASN A 50 12.90 6.96 -19.41
CA ASN A 50 12.36 5.63 -19.72
C ASN A 50 13.17 4.47 -19.08
N LEU A 51 13.78 4.72 -17.93
CA LEU A 51 14.67 3.75 -17.27
C LEU A 51 13.92 2.52 -16.75
N GLN A 52 12.60 2.63 -16.52
CA GLN A 52 11.79 1.55 -15.94
C GLN A 52 12.40 0.99 -14.64
N GLU A 53 13.00 1.86 -13.82
CA GLU A 53 13.60 1.51 -12.53
C GLU A 53 12.50 1.28 -11.46
N VAL A 54 11.65 0.29 -11.71
CA VAL A 54 10.54 -0.12 -10.85
C VAL A 54 10.67 -1.61 -10.54
N SER A 55 10.33 -2.00 -9.32
CA SER A 55 10.30 -3.40 -8.89
C SER A 55 8.96 -3.69 -8.23
N TYR A 56 8.35 -4.81 -8.60
CA TYR A 56 7.10 -5.29 -8.03
C TYR A 56 7.35 -6.61 -7.32
N ILE A 57 6.99 -6.69 -6.05
CA ILE A 57 7.11 -7.91 -5.24
C ILE A 57 5.71 -8.38 -4.91
N VAL A 58 5.34 -9.56 -5.40
CA VAL A 58 4.11 -10.24 -5.03
C VAL A 58 4.44 -11.19 -3.89
N VAL A 59 3.91 -10.90 -2.71
CA VAL A 59 4.10 -11.72 -1.52
C VAL A 59 2.87 -12.60 -1.41
N ARG A 60 3.04 -13.92 -1.56
CA ARG A 60 1.99 -14.95 -1.37
C ARG A 60 2.18 -15.71 -0.07
N GLU A 61 3.43 -16.07 0.20
CA GLU A 61 3.88 -16.71 1.44
C GLU A 61 4.63 -15.70 2.32
N GLY A 62 4.62 -15.89 3.63
CA GLY A 62 5.38 -15.04 4.55
C GLY A 62 4.75 -13.67 4.85
N ILE A 63 3.45 -13.49 4.56
CA ILE A 63 2.78 -12.20 4.78
C ILE A 63 2.75 -11.79 6.25
N GLN A 64 2.65 -12.74 7.18
CA GLN A 64 2.55 -12.42 8.61
C GLN A 64 3.88 -11.84 9.13
N GLU A 65 5.00 -12.40 8.66
CA GLU A 65 6.35 -11.94 8.93
C GLU A 65 6.57 -10.54 8.34
N LEU A 66 6.13 -10.33 7.09
CA LEU A 66 6.19 -9.01 6.46
C LEU A 66 5.39 -7.97 7.25
N LYS A 67 4.18 -8.31 7.69
CA LYS A 67 3.34 -7.42 8.50
C LYS A 67 4.05 -7.02 9.79
N ALA A 68 4.59 -8.00 10.51
CA ALA A 68 5.33 -7.76 11.74
C ALA A 68 6.52 -6.82 11.51
N LEU A 69 7.35 -7.10 10.50
CA LEU A 69 8.52 -6.28 10.15
C LEU A 69 8.14 -4.84 9.75
N ALA A 70 7.08 -4.67 8.95
CA ALA A 70 6.64 -3.36 8.48
C ALA A 70 6.09 -2.49 9.63
N ILE A 71 5.32 -3.09 10.53
CA ILE A 71 4.76 -2.40 11.70
C ILE A 71 5.86 -2.07 12.72
N GLU A 72 6.80 -2.99 12.97
CA GLU A 72 7.96 -2.73 13.82
C GLU A 72 8.84 -1.60 13.25
N SER A 73 9.09 -1.61 11.94
CA SER A 73 9.86 -0.55 11.26
C SER A 73 9.18 0.81 11.40
N SER A 74 7.84 0.85 11.32
CA SER A 74 7.07 2.08 11.50
C SER A 74 7.15 2.60 12.93
N LYS A 75 7.13 1.71 13.92
CA LYS A 75 7.32 2.06 15.33
C LYS A 75 8.71 2.66 15.57
N LYS A 76 9.77 2.03 15.05
CA LYS A 76 11.15 2.57 15.14
C LYS A 76 11.26 3.96 14.54
N LEU A 77 10.71 4.16 13.34
CA LEU A 77 10.65 5.48 12.71
C LEU A 77 9.87 6.50 13.57
N GLY A 78 8.76 6.07 14.19
CA GLY A 78 8.00 6.91 15.11
C GLY A 78 8.83 7.35 16.32
N GLU A 79 9.54 6.43 16.95
CA GLU A 79 10.42 6.73 18.09
C GLU A 79 11.54 7.70 17.70
N ASP A 80 12.19 7.46 16.55
CA ASP A 80 13.27 8.32 16.04
C ASP A 80 12.77 9.74 15.76
N VAL A 81 11.55 9.87 15.18
CA VAL A 81 10.91 11.16 14.96
C VAL A 81 10.63 11.87 16.28
N LEU A 82 10.09 11.18 17.28
CA LEU A 82 9.77 11.77 18.58
C LEU A 82 11.01 12.17 19.37
N ALA A 83 12.09 11.39 19.28
CA ALA A 83 13.37 11.70 19.91
C ALA A 83 14.07 12.92 19.28
N ASN A 84 13.85 13.16 17.98
CA ASN A 84 14.57 14.19 17.21
C ASN A 84 13.62 15.24 16.59
N LEU A 85 12.56 15.64 17.30
CA LEU A 85 11.60 16.64 16.80
C LEU A 85 12.27 18.01 16.58
N THR A 86 11.98 18.60 15.42
CA THR A 86 12.37 19.97 15.06
C THR A 86 11.12 20.79 14.69
N PRO A 87 11.22 22.14 14.66
CA PRO A 87 10.11 22.96 14.18
C PRO A 87 9.61 22.57 12.78
N GLN A 88 10.50 22.08 11.91
CA GLN A 88 10.17 21.64 10.55
C GLN A 88 9.47 20.27 10.52
N THR A 89 9.77 19.38 11.47
CA THR A 89 9.20 18.02 11.54
C THR A 89 8.05 17.89 12.53
N ILE A 90 7.65 18.95 13.23
CA ILE A 90 6.58 18.92 14.25
C ILE A 90 5.25 18.35 13.75
N LYS A 91 4.93 18.54 12.47
CA LYS A 91 3.75 17.97 11.80
C LYS A 91 3.75 16.43 11.77
N LEU A 92 4.91 15.80 11.90
CA LEU A 92 5.08 14.35 11.92
C LEU A 92 4.80 13.75 13.30
N LYS A 93 4.82 14.54 14.38
CA LYS A 93 4.59 14.06 15.75
C LYS A 93 3.31 13.20 15.86
N LYS A 94 2.20 13.69 15.30
CA LYS A 94 0.93 12.95 15.27
C LYS A 94 1.04 11.59 14.57
N TYR A 95 1.79 11.51 13.48
CA TYR A 95 1.98 10.27 12.75
C TYR A 95 2.91 9.31 13.49
N ALA A 96 3.96 9.83 14.13
CA ALA A 96 4.86 9.05 14.95
C ALA A 96 4.14 8.38 16.13
N GLU A 97 3.32 9.14 16.88
CA GLU A 97 2.46 8.61 17.95
C GLU A 97 1.46 7.57 17.42
N MET A 98 0.88 7.82 16.23
CA MET A 98 -0.02 6.86 15.58
C MET A 98 0.69 5.56 15.22
N TRP A 99 1.91 5.58 14.69
CA TRP A 99 2.66 4.37 14.32
C TRP A 99 3.03 3.53 15.54
N ILE A 100 3.45 4.16 16.63
CA ILE A 100 3.72 3.47 17.90
C ILE A 100 2.44 2.79 18.41
N LYS A 101 1.32 3.52 18.43
CA LYS A 101 0.02 2.96 18.81
C LYS A 101 -0.41 1.80 17.91
N MET A 102 -0.19 1.90 16.60
CA MET A 102 -0.49 0.81 15.67
C MET A 102 0.28 -0.46 16.00
N TYR A 103 1.56 -0.33 16.39
CA TYR A 103 2.37 -1.47 16.81
C TYR A 103 1.86 -2.12 18.10
N GLU A 104 1.52 -1.32 19.11
CA GLU A 104 0.94 -1.82 20.37
C GLU A 104 -0.38 -2.55 20.12
N GLU A 105 -1.28 -1.97 19.32
CA GLU A 105 -2.57 -2.58 18.99
C GLU A 105 -2.38 -3.85 18.15
N TYR A 106 -1.46 -3.86 17.18
CA TYR A 106 -1.15 -5.04 16.39
C TYR A 106 -0.67 -6.19 17.27
N ASN A 107 0.28 -5.95 18.18
CA ASN A 107 0.77 -6.99 19.09
C ASN A 107 -0.29 -7.51 20.06
N ALA A 108 -1.24 -6.66 20.46
CA ALA A 108 -2.36 -7.09 21.31
C ALA A 108 -3.31 -8.07 20.59
N ASN A 109 -3.57 -7.85 19.30
CA ASN A 109 -4.34 -8.79 18.47
C ASN A 109 -4.07 -8.56 16.97
N PRO A 110 -3.13 -9.31 16.37
CA PRO A 110 -2.72 -9.09 14.97
C PRO A 110 -3.88 -9.26 13.99
N ASN A 111 -4.76 -10.23 14.24
CA ASN A 111 -5.89 -10.56 13.37
C ASN A 111 -6.98 -9.48 13.38
N LYS A 112 -7.06 -8.65 14.42
CA LYS A 112 -8.06 -7.58 14.52
C LYS A 112 -7.49 -6.20 14.20
N ASN A 113 -6.21 -5.98 14.50
CA ASN A 113 -5.60 -4.65 14.55
C ASN A 113 -4.52 -4.44 13.48
N ASP A 114 -4.63 -5.13 12.35
CA ASP A 114 -3.83 -4.84 11.17
C ASP A 114 -4.29 -3.53 10.50
N ARG A 115 -3.84 -2.40 11.04
CA ARG A 115 -4.14 -1.07 10.49
C ARG A 115 -3.31 -0.70 9.27
N MET A 116 -2.31 -1.50 8.93
CA MET A 116 -1.41 -1.25 7.80
C MET A 116 -1.90 -1.95 6.53
N PHE A 117 -2.22 -3.24 6.63
CA PHE A 117 -2.66 -4.07 5.50
C PHE A 117 -4.14 -4.48 5.58
N PHE A 118 -4.86 -4.10 6.64
CA PHE A 118 -6.31 -4.29 6.81
C PHE A 118 -6.76 -5.74 6.70
N ASN A 119 -5.89 -6.68 7.08
CA ASN A 119 -6.11 -8.11 6.88
C ASN A 119 -6.52 -8.43 5.44
N ALA A 120 -5.99 -7.68 4.47
CA ALA A 120 -6.09 -8.07 3.09
C ALA A 120 -5.56 -9.51 2.99
N PRO A 121 -6.40 -10.46 2.55
CA PRO A 121 -5.95 -11.79 2.26
C PRO A 121 -4.97 -11.62 1.12
N VAL A 122 -3.72 -11.90 1.43
CA VAL A 122 -2.75 -12.16 0.39
C VAL A 122 -3.24 -13.41 -0.32
N VAL A 123 -3.30 -13.26 -1.63
CA VAL A 123 -3.90 -14.19 -2.58
C VAL A 123 -3.00 -15.40 -2.77
#